data_AF-A0A9X3NJQ1-F1
#
_entry.id   AF-A0A9X3NJQ1-F1
#
_cell.length_a   1.000
_cell.length_b   1.000
_cell.length_c   1.000
_cell.angle_alpha   90.00
_cell.angle_beta   90.00
_cell.angle_gamma   90.00
#
_symmetry.space_group_name_H-M   'P 1'
#
loop_
_entity.id
_entity.type
_entity.pdbx_description
1 polymer ?
#
loop_
_entity_poly.entity_id
_entity_poly.type
_entity_poly.pdbx_seq_one_letter_code
_entity_poly.pdbx_strand_id
1 'polypeptide(L)' 'MGDGRGVHEIRLGVYATEEEAAEIKRRITRLLCPDPDHAGPCPVPWSVALLEGEEDAYPELVEQARAERGADQ' A
#
# COMPACT_ATOMS: atom_id res chain seq x y z
N MET A 1 -18.64 -7.77 -27.99
CA MET A 1 -18.08 -6.80 -27.02
C MET A 1 -17.33 -7.61 -25.99
N GLY A 2 -16.01 -7.73 -26.13
CA GLY A 2 -15.19 -8.41 -25.13
C GLY A 2 -15.02 -7.48 -23.95
N ASP A 3 -15.57 -7.85 -22.80
CA ASP A 3 -15.28 -7.16 -21.54
C ASP A 3 -13.86 -7.55 -21.14
N GLY A 4 -12.88 -6.78 -21.62
CA GLY A 4 -11.48 -6.98 -21.27
C GLY A 4 -11.36 -6.76 -19.77
N ARG A 5 -10.88 -7.76 -19.02
CA ARG A 5 -10.71 -7.66 -17.56
C ARG A 5 -9.90 -6.42 -17.23
N GLY A 6 -10.57 -5.36 -16.76
CA GLY A 6 -9.92 -4.14 -16.31
C GLY A 6 -9.13 -4.44 -15.05
N VAL A 7 -7.88 -3.97 -15.01
CA VAL A 7 -7.12 -3.94 -13.76
C VAL A 7 -7.58 -2.70 -12.99
N HIS A 8 -8.03 -2.91 -11.76
CA HIS A 8 -8.33 -1.82 -10.83
C HIS A 8 -7.11 -1.59 -9.93
N GLU A 9 -6.60 -0.36 -9.91
CA GLU A 9 -5.45 0.03 -9.09
C GLU A 9 -5.88 0.91 -7.91
N ILE A 10 -5.32 0.64 -6.74
CA ILE A 10 -5.43 1.48 -5.54
C ILE A 10 -4.02 1.94 -5.19
N ARG A 11 -3.79 3.26 -5.18
CA ARG A 11 -2.51 3.87 -4.76
C ARG A 11 -2.68 4.45 -3.36
N LEU A 12 -1.71 4.18 -2.50
CA LEU A 12 -1.65 4.65 -1.13
C LEU A 12 -0.36 5.43 -0.96
N GLY A 13 -0.45 6.74 -0.71
CA GLY A 13 0.70 7.53 -0.30
C GLY A 13 1.03 7.25 1.17
N VAL A 14 2.30 7.02 1.48
CA VAL A 14 2.77 6.84 2.86
C VAL A 14 4.04 7.68 3.07
N TYR A 15 4.08 8.42 4.17
CA TYR A 15 5.29 9.10 4.65
C TYR A 15 5.88 8.29 5.80
N ALA A 16 6.80 7.39 5.46
CA ALA A 16 7.29 6.34 6.36
C ALA A 16 8.74 5.98 6.02
N THR A 17 9.46 5.34 6.95
CA THR A 17 10.72 4.68 6.62
C THR A 17 10.47 3.48 5.70
N GLU A 18 11.54 2.95 5.08
CA GLU A 18 11.43 1.75 4.24
C GLU A 18 10.89 0.55 5.03
N GLU A 19 11.32 0.38 6.29
CA GLU A 19 10.89 -0.70 7.16
C GLU A 19 9.39 -0.59 7.53
N GLU A 20 8.94 0.62 7.84
CA GLU A 20 7.53 0.93 8.13
C GLU A 20 6.64 0.66 6.89
N ALA A 21 7.08 1.12 5.72
CA ALA A 21 6.38 0.87 4.45
C ALA A 21 6.33 -0.64 4.13
N ALA A 22 7.41 -1.37 4.38
CA ALA A 22 7.46 -2.82 4.23
C ALA A 22 6.48 -3.55 5.16
N GLU A 23 6.32 -3.09 6.40
CA GLU A 23 5.31 -3.64 7.32
C GLU A 23 3.89 -3.35 6.85
N ILE A 24 3.61 -2.13 6.37
CA ILE A 24 2.31 -1.79 5.78
C ILE A 24 1.98 -2.72 4.60
N LYS A 25 2.94 -2.93 3.69
CA LYS A 25 2.79 -3.89 2.57
C LYS A 25 2.46 -5.30 3.08
N ARG A 26 3.18 -5.81 4.09
CA ARG A 26 2.91 -7.14 4.67
C ARG A 26 1.48 -7.23 5.20
N ARG A 27 1.00 -6.21 5.89
CA ARG A 27 -0.35 -6.15 6.44
C ARG A 27 -1.41 -6.12 5.33
N ILE A 28 -1.23 -5.30 4.29
CA ILE A 28 -2.14 -5.25 3.13
C ILE A 28 -2.20 -6.62 2.43
N THR A 29 -1.05 -7.25 2.20
CA THR A 29 -0.99 -8.60 1.62
C THR A 29 -1.82 -9.61 2.42
N ARG A 30 -1.75 -9.58 3.75
CA ARG A 30 -2.56 -10.47 4.62
C ARG A 30 -4.06 -10.17 4.57
N LEU A 31 -4.46 -8.93 4.27
CA LEU A 31 -5.88 -8.59 4.07
C LEU A 31 -6.42 -9.18 2.76
N LEU A 32 -5.60 -9.17 1.70
CA LEU A 32 -5.98 -9.69 0.38
C LEU A 32 -5.85 -11.22 0.28
N CYS A 33 -4.93 -11.80 1.05
CA CYS A 33 -4.72 -13.23 1.17
C CYS A 33 -4.69 -13.63 2.65
N PRO A 34 -5.83 -14.10 3.20
CA PRO A 34 -5.95 -14.41 4.62
C PRO A 34 -5.12 -15.64 5.04
N ASP A 35 -4.80 -16.53 4.09
CA ASP A 35 -3.95 -17.70 4.29
C ASP A 35 -2.76 -17.63 3.32
N PRO A 36 -1.59 -17.11 3.71
CA PRO A 36 -0.45 -16.99 2.80
C PRO A 36 0.16 -18.34 2.40
N ASP A 37 -0.16 -19.43 3.11
CA ASP A 37 0.44 -20.75 2.93
C ASP A 37 -0.43 -21.69 2.06
N HIS A 38 -1.56 -21.19 1.53
CA HIS A 38 -2.39 -21.98 0.61
C HIS A 38 -1.64 -22.35 -0.68
N ALA A 39 -1.99 -23.51 -1.23
CA ALA A 39 -1.52 -23.91 -2.55
C ALA A 39 -2.11 -22.96 -3.61
N GLY A 40 -1.25 -22.15 -4.23
CA GLY A 40 -1.66 -21.07 -5.12
C GLY A 40 -2.22 -21.51 -6.48
N PRO A 41 -2.67 -20.53 -7.31
CA PRO A 41 -2.76 -19.09 -7.04
C PRO A 41 -3.99 -18.69 -6.19
N CYS A 42 -3.98 -17.46 -5.65
CA CYS A 42 -5.15 -16.88 -5.00
C CYS A 42 -6.39 -16.93 -5.92
N PRO A 43 -7.61 -17.13 -5.39
CA PRO A 43 -8.83 -17.18 -6.19
C PRO A 43 -9.09 -15.92 -7.02
N VAL A 44 -8.69 -14.75 -6.50
CA VAL A 44 -8.68 -13.48 -7.22
C VAL A 44 -7.22 -13.06 -7.42
N PRO A 45 -6.76 -12.84 -8.66
CA PRO A 45 -5.40 -12.42 -8.92
C PRO A 45 -5.21 -10.94 -8.51
N TRP A 46 -4.26 -10.69 -7.61
CA TRP A 46 -3.90 -9.35 -7.14
C TRP A 46 -2.36 -9.26 -7.00
N SER A 47 -1.85 -8.04 -6.93
CA SER A 47 -0.45 -7.76 -6.64
C SER A 47 -0.33 -6.50 -5.79
N VAL A 48 0.76 -6.38 -5.02
CA VAL A 48 1.09 -5.19 -4.23
C VAL A 48 2.57 -4.88 -4.40
N ALA A 49 2.87 -3.62 -4.72
CA ALA A 49 4.24 -3.12 -4.88
C ALA A 49 4.46 -1.92 -3.94
N LEU A 50 5.72 -1.73 -3.53
CA LEU A 50 6.19 -0.46 -2.97
C LEU A 50 6.89 0.29 -4.08
N LEU A 51 6.62 1.58 -4.16
CA LEU A 51 7.21 2.51 -5.11
C LEU A 51 7.78 3.67 -4.30
N GLU A 52 8.92 4.21 -4.73
CA GLU A 52 9.40 5.47 -4.19
C GLU A 52 8.37 6.57 -4.49
N GLY A 53 8.09 7.40 -3.48
CA GLY A 53 7.16 8.50 -3.63
C GLY A 53 7.73 9.59 -4.53
N GLU A 54 6.88 10.15 -5.40
CA GLU A 54 7.18 11.42 -6.05
C GLU A 54 6.95 12.54 -5.04
N GLU A 55 7.89 13.49 -4.93
CA GLU A 55 7.89 14.54 -3.88
C GLU A 55 6.57 15.31 -3.78
N ASP A 56 5.84 15.46 -4.88
CA ASP A 56 4.60 16.25 -4.98
C ASP A 56 3.31 15.42 -5.10
N ALA A 57 3.38 14.09 -5.02
CA ALA A 57 2.19 13.25 -5.25
C ALA A 57 1.16 13.35 -4.12
N TYR A 58 1.62 13.59 -2.88
CA TYR A 58 0.79 13.63 -1.67
C TYR A 58 1.37 14.63 -0.64
N PRO A 59 1.38 15.93 -0.93
CA PRO A 59 2.00 16.94 -0.06
C PRO A 59 1.42 16.98 1.36
N GLU A 60 0.13 16.64 1.51
CA GLU A 60 -0.59 16.59 2.79
C GLU A 60 -0.03 15.55 3.76
N LEU A 61 0.62 14.50 3.28
CA LEU A 61 1.22 13.47 4.14
C LEU A 61 2.42 14.00 4.93
N VAL A 62 3.18 14.91 4.32
CA VAL A 62 4.30 15.56 4.99
C VAL A 62 3.79 16.49 6.09
N GLU A 63 2.70 17.21 5.83
CA GLU A 63 2.05 18.06 6.84
C GLU A 63 1.47 17.24 7.99
N GLN A 64 0.79 16.14 7.69
CA GLN A 64 0.28 15.21 8.69
C GLN A 64 1.41 14.66 9.57
N ALA A 65 2.49 14.16 8.97
CA ALA A 65 3.62 13.61 9.71
C ALA A 65 4.28 14.66 10.63
N ARG A 66 4.36 15.92 10.19
CA ARG A 66 4.85 17.03 11.04
C ARG A 66 3.92 17.27 12.23
N ALA A 67 2.60 17.27 12.01
CA ALA A 67 1.62 17.46 13.07
C ALA A 67 1.66 16.31 14.09
N GLU A 68 1.69 15.06 13.62
CA GLU A 68 1.74 13.86 14.50
C GLU A 68 3.03 13.82 15.32
N ARG A 69 4.19 14.07 14.71
CA ARG A 69 5.48 14.10 15.41
C ARG A 69 5.63 15.30 16.35
N GLY A 70 4.93 16.39 16.08
CA GLY A 70 4.92 17.60 16.91
C GLY A 70 3.89 17.57 18.06
N ALA A 71 2.88 16.71 17.97
CA ALA A 71 1.83 16.52 18.97
C ALA A 71 2.23 15.56 20.11
N ASP A 72 3.38 14.90 19.99
CA ASP A 72 3.98 14.02 21.01
C ASP A 72 4.86 14.78 22.05
N GLN A 73 4.71 16.11 22.17
CA GLN A 73 5.45 16.96 23.13
C GLN A 73 4.55 17.52 24.24
#